data_AF-A0A329SMI0-F1
#
_entry.id   AF-A0A329SMI0-F1
#
_cell.length_a   1.000
_cell.length_b   1.000
_cell.length_c   1.000
_cell.angle_alpha   90.00
_cell.angle_beta   90.00
_cell.angle_gamma   90.00
#
_symmetry.space_group_name_H-M   'P 1'
#
loop_
_entity.id
_entity.type
_entity.pdbx_description
1 polymer ?
#
loop_
_entity_poly.entity_id
_entity_poly.type
_entity_poly.pdbx_seq_one_letter_code
_entity_poly.pdbx_strand_id
1 'polypeptide(L)'
;MDVFASPAFSTWSSYVTKLNNLKEEPDKRSIIVHLEKNGGVFDLARMLDISKQTATREVHDIVDSLQKMQFKKWVKENKHLSDVGLMLWLRSNPDPTGMKISRAYKNFFQS
;
A
#
# COMPACT_ATOMS: atom_id res chain seq x y z
N MET A 1 13.86 -11.16 0.17
CA MET A 1 12.72 -11.89 0.76
C MET A 1 11.62 -11.91 -0.27
N ASP A 2 11.08 -13.09 -0.55
CA ASP A 2 9.90 -13.23 -1.40
C ASP A 2 8.68 -12.70 -0.63
N VAL A 3 8.20 -11.53 -1.05
CA VAL A 3 7.09 -10.82 -0.39
C VAL A 3 5.83 -11.70 -0.36
N PHE A 4 5.64 -12.54 -1.37
CA PHE A 4 4.49 -13.43 -1.52
C PHE A 4 4.51 -14.64 -0.59
N ALA A 5 5.70 -15.05 -0.13
CA ALA A 5 5.87 -16.14 0.83
C ALA A 5 5.88 -15.66 2.29
N SER A 6 5.82 -14.33 2.52
CA SER A 6 5.86 -13.79 3.87
C SER A 6 4.54 -14.05 4.62
N PRO A 7 4.59 -14.39 5.92
CA PRO A 7 3.39 -14.46 6.77
C PRO A 7 2.57 -13.17 6.75
N ALA A 8 3.20 -12.03 6.47
CA ALA A 8 2.55 -10.74 6.28
C ALA A 8 1.62 -10.72 5.05
N PHE A 9 2.01 -11.36 3.94
CA PHE A 9 1.18 -11.44 2.74
C PHE A 9 -0.04 -12.35 2.91
N SER A 10 0.11 -13.52 3.54
CA SER A 10 -1.02 -14.40 3.84
C SER A 10 -2.03 -13.75 4.79
N THR A 11 -1.53 -13.01 5.79
CA THR A 11 -2.37 -12.22 6.71
C THR A 11 -3.10 -11.11 5.98
N TRP A 12 -2.40 -10.38 5.11
CA TRP A 12 -2.96 -9.31 4.28
C TRP A 12 -4.02 -9.82 3.31
N SER A 13 -3.77 -10.94 2.61
CA SER A 13 -4.72 -11.53 1.65
C SER A 13 -5.99 -12.01 2.36
N SER A 14 -5.84 -12.73 3.48
CA SER A 14 -6.98 -13.15 4.33
C SER A 14 -7.79 -11.95 4.83
N TYR A 15 -7.10 -10.83 5.08
CA TYR A 15 -7.71 -9.60 5.55
C TYR A 15 -8.46 -8.84 4.44
N VAL A 16 -7.91 -8.71 3.24
CA VAL A 16 -8.60 -8.13 2.08
C VAL A 16 -9.86 -8.93 1.73
N THR A 17 -9.79 -10.25 1.78
CA THR A 17 -10.95 -11.13 1.60
C THR A 17 -12.02 -10.87 2.67
N LYS A 18 -11.65 -10.66 3.94
CA LYS A 18 -12.60 -10.30 5.01
C LYS A 18 -13.19 -8.91 4.80
N LEU A 19 -12.39 -7.92 4.40
CA LEU A 19 -12.85 -6.57 4.08
C LEU A 19 -13.86 -6.56 2.94
N ASN A 20 -13.64 -7.35 1.87
CA ASN A 20 -14.59 -7.52 0.77
C ASN A 20 -15.95 -8.05 1.25
N ASN A 21 -15.93 -8.89 2.29
CA ASN A 21 -17.13 -9.50 2.85
C ASN A 21 -17.84 -8.60 3.87
N LEU A 22 -17.20 -7.52 4.35
CA LEU A 22 -17.77 -6.57 5.29
C LEU A 22 -18.40 -5.40 4.53
N LYS A 23 -19.74 -5.32 4.54
CA LYS A 23 -20.51 -4.24 3.89
C LYS A 23 -20.41 -2.88 4.59
N GLU A 24 -19.96 -2.86 5.85
CA GLU A 24 -19.77 -1.65 6.64
C GLU A 24 -18.29 -1.27 6.67
N GLU A 25 -17.99 0.00 6.37
CA GLU A 25 -16.63 0.52 6.36
C GLU A 25 -16.06 0.47 7.80
N PRO A 26 -15.09 -0.42 8.12
CA PRO A 26 -14.34 -0.27 9.36
C PRO A 26 -13.55 1.04 9.27
N ASP A 27 -13.10 1.63 10.38
CA ASP A 27 -12.24 2.82 10.33
C ASP A 27 -10.94 2.52 9.58
N LYS A 28 -10.95 2.73 8.26
CA LYS A 28 -9.91 2.32 7.32
C LYS A 28 -8.58 3.03 7.55
N ARG A 29 -8.52 4.10 8.39
CA ARG A 29 -7.24 4.68 8.83
C ARG A 29 -6.55 3.80 9.86
N SER A 30 -7.29 3.26 10.83
CA SER A 30 -6.74 2.35 11.84
C SER A 30 -6.09 1.12 11.20
N ILE A 31 -6.66 0.70 10.07
CA ILE A 31 -6.24 -0.44 9.26
C ILE A 31 -4.86 -0.21 8.65
N ILE A 32 -4.65 0.93 7.96
CA ILE A 32 -3.34 1.26 7.39
C ILE A 32 -2.29 1.33 8.50
N VAL A 33 -2.58 2.00 9.62
CA VAL A 33 -1.65 2.10 10.74
C VAL A 33 -1.26 0.72 11.29
N HIS A 34 -2.22 -0.19 11.45
CA HIS A 34 -1.96 -1.54 11.93
C HIS A 34 -1.10 -2.35 10.95
N LEU A 35 -1.41 -2.28 9.65
CA LEU A 35 -0.67 -3.00 8.61
C LEU A 35 0.75 -2.46 8.46
N GLU A 36 0.94 -1.14 8.50
CA GLU A 36 2.27 -0.52 8.47
C GLU A 36 3.10 -0.88 9.71
N LYS A 37 2.46 -1.06 10.87
CA LYS A 37 3.14 -1.49 12.10
C LYS A 37 3.66 -2.93 12.01
N ASN A 38 2.90 -3.83 11.39
CA ASN A 38 3.25 -5.25 11.31
C ASN A 38 4.13 -5.59 10.09
N GLY A 39 3.90 -4.92 8.96
CA GLY A 39 4.57 -5.20 7.69
C GLY A 39 5.64 -4.18 7.31
N GLY A 40 5.61 -2.98 7.89
CA GLY A 40 6.43 -1.84 7.44
C GLY A 40 5.70 -0.99 6.40
N VAL A 41 5.87 0.33 6.50
CA VAL A 41 5.20 1.34 5.66
C VAL A 41 5.38 1.06 4.15
N PHE A 42 6.61 0.75 3.75
CA PHE A 42 6.96 0.57 2.34
C PHE A 42 6.62 -0.82 1.81
N ASP A 43 6.73 -1.85 2.65
CA ASP A 43 6.35 -3.21 2.27
C ASP A 43 4.85 -3.28 2.05
N LEU A 44 4.05 -2.59 2.86
CA LEU A 44 2.63 -2.42 2.59
C LEU A 44 2.37 -1.72 1.25
N ALA A 45 3.05 -0.61 0.96
CA ALA A 45 2.88 0.10 -0.31
C ALA A 45 3.21 -0.76 -1.54
N ARG A 46 4.29 -1.56 -1.43
CA ARG A 46 4.71 -2.51 -2.47
C ARG A 46 3.71 -3.64 -2.62
N MET A 47 3.24 -4.23 -1.51
CA MET A 47 2.20 -5.26 -1.53
C MET A 47 0.92 -4.76 -2.19
N LEU A 48 0.43 -3.57 -1.82
CA LEU A 48 -0.76 -2.98 -2.43
C LEU A 48 -0.58 -2.79 -3.94
N ASP A 49 0.57 -2.26 -4.41
CA ASP A 49 0.77 -2.06 -5.85
C ASP A 49 0.90 -3.36 -6.65
N ILE A 50 1.55 -4.37 -6.07
CA ILE A 50 1.65 -5.70 -6.64
C ILE A 50 0.28 -6.37 -6.71
N SER A 51 -0.48 -6.31 -5.62
CA SER A 51 -1.80 -6.94 -5.55
C SER A 51 -2.80 -6.31 -6.51
N LYS A 52 -2.75 -5.00 -6.78
CA LYS A 52 -3.57 -4.42 -7.86
C LYS A 52 -3.28 -5.02 -9.23
N GLN A 53 -2.03 -5.42 -9.49
CA GLN A 53 -1.63 -5.98 -10.80
C GLN A 53 -2.08 -7.44 -10.97
N THR A 54 -2.25 -8.16 -9.86
CA THR A 54 -2.59 -9.59 -9.85
C THR A 54 -4.03 -9.87 -9.39
N ALA A 55 -4.75 -8.85 -8.92
CA ALA A 55 -6.09 -8.96 -8.38
C ALA A 55 -7.16 -9.23 -9.45
N THR A 56 -8.21 -9.94 -9.03
CA THR A 56 -9.49 -9.93 -9.74
C THR A 56 -10.11 -8.53 -9.68
N ARG A 57 -11.06 -8.24 -10.58
CA ARG A 57 -11.73 -6.93 -10.64
C ARG A 57 -12.36 -6.52 -9.30
N GLU A 58 -12.95 -7.46 -8.58
CA GLU A 58 -13.59 -7.24 -7.27
C GLU A 58 -12.57 -6.84 -6.19
N VAL A 59 -11.39 -7.46 -6.23
CA VAL A 59 -10.31 -7.18 -5.26
C VAL A 59 -9.58 -5.88 -5.61
N HIS A 60 -9.55 -5.50 -6.89
CA HIS A 60 -8.84 -4.30 -7.36
C HIS A 60 -9.32 -3.02 -6.66
N ASP A 61 -10.64 -2.78 -6.59
CA ASP A 61 -11.19 -1.54 -6.03
C ASP A 61 -10.89 -1.39 -4.53
N ILE A 62 -10.85 -2.51 -3.80
CA ILE A 62 -10.47 -2.52 -2.38
C ILE A 62 -9.00 -2.16 -2.21
N VAL A 63 -8.13 -2.78 -3.00
CA VAL A 63 -6.69 -2.54 -2.91
C VAL A 63 -6.37 -1.10 -3.34
N ASP A 64 -7.04 -0.57 -4.36
CA ASP A 64 -6.91 0.83 -4.79
C ASP A 64 -7.40 1.80 -3.70
N SER A 65 -8.53 1.51 -3.06
CA SER A 65 -9.02 2.28 -1.91
C SER A 65 -7.99 2.29 -0.77
N LEU A 66 -7.41 1.14 -0.42
CA LEU A 66 -6.41 1.04 0.63
C LEU A 66 -5.15 1.84 0.29
N GLN A 67 -4.68 1.79 -0.97
CA GLN A 67 -3.51 2.55 -1.40
C GLN A 67 -3.76 4.06 -1.36
N LYS A 68 -4.93 4.53 -1.80
CA LYS A 68 -5.34 5.94 -1.66
C LYS A 68 -5.35 6.39 -0.20
N MET A 69 -5.75 5.52 0.72
CA MET A 69 -5.76 5.85 2.16
C MET A 69 -4.36 5.90 2.75
N GLN A 70 -3.46 5.01 2.33
CA GLN A 70 -2.06 5.10 2.66
C GLN A 70 -1.45 6.43 2.18
N PHE A 71 -1.76 6.84 0.95
CA PHE A 71 -1.32 8.15 0.43
C PHE A 71 -1.91 9.31 1.23
N LYS A 72 -3.20 9.32 1.55
CA LYS A 72 -3.82 10.34 2.42
C LYS A 72 -3.12 10.45 3.77
N LYS A 73 -2.68 9.33 4.36
CA LYS A 73 -1.91 9.33 5.60
C LYS A 73 -0.55 9.99 5.39
N TRP A 74 0.18 9.64 4.34
CA TRP A 74 1.48 10.25 4.04
C TRP A 74 1.40 11.75 3.80
N VAL A 75 0.34 12.23 3.13
CA VAL A 75 0.07 13.67 2.99
C VAL A 75 -0.11 14.33 4.35
N LYS A 76 -0.92 13.75 5.24
CA LYS A 76 -1.13 14.27 6.60
C LYS A 76 0.14 14.29 7.45
N GLU A 77 1.02 13.32 7.24
CA GLU A 77 2.30 13.20 7.95
C GLU A 77 3.39 14.12 7.36
N ASN A 78 3.05 14.97 6.37
CA ASN A 78 3.99 15.81 5.64
C ASN A 78 5.19 15.03 5.07
N LYS A 79 5.00 13.76 4.72
CA LYS A 79 6.05 12.98 4.05
C LYS A 79 6.26 13.56 2.66
N HIS A 80 7.38 14.25 2.48
CA HIS A 80 7.69 14.92 1.23
C HIS A 80 7.83 13.91 0.09
N LEU A 81 7.45 14.32 -1.13
CA LEU A 81 7.58 13.49 -2.34
C LEU A 81 9.02 13.01 -2.57
N SER A 82 9.99 13.84 -2.21
CA SER A 82 11.42 13.51 -2.22
C SER A 82 11.75 12.41 -1.22
N ASP A 83 11.11 12.39 -0.04
CA ASP A 83 11.36 11.40 1.01
C ASP A 83 10.83 10.03 0.59
N VAL A 84 9.62 9.96 0.03
CA VAL A 84 9.05 8.69 -0.44
C VAL A 84 9.87 8.13 -1.61
N GLY A 85 10.25 8.99 -2.57
CA GLY A 85 11.07 8.58 -3.71
C GLY A 85 12.49 8.15 -3.32
N LEU A 86 13.17 8.94 -2.48
CA LEU A 86 14.52 8.65 -2.00
C LEU A 86 14.54 7.43 -1.08
N MET A 87 13.55 7.24 -0.21
CA MET A 87 13.45 6.08 0.69
C MET A 87 13.15 4.78 -0.05
N LEU A 88 12.28 4.80 -1.08
CA LEU A 88 12.02 3.64 -1.94
C LEU A 88 13.25 3.26 -2.78
N TRP A 89 14.03 4.25 -3.21
CA TRP A 89 15.27 4.07 -3.95
C TRP A 89 16.42 3.56 -3.05
N LEU A 90 16.55 4.05 -1.80
CA LEU A 90 17.60 3.62 -0.86
C LEU A 90 17.41 2.19 -0.34
N ARG A 91 16.17 1.70 -0.20
CA ARG A 91 15.88 0.35 0.32
C ARG A 91 15.99 -0.75 -0.74
N SER A 92 16.10 -0.39 -2.02
CA SER A 92 16.13 -1.35 -3.12
C SER A 92 16.93 -0.77 -4.28
N ASN A 93 18.06 -1.39 -4.64
CA ASN A 93 18.76 -1.21 -5.93
C ASN A 93 17.72 -1.01 -7.06
N PRO A 94 17.91 -0.11 -8.04
CA PRO A 94 16.83 0.63 -8.71
C PRO A 94 15.61 -0.26 -9.03
N ASP A 95 14.62 -0.23 -8.14
CA ASP A 95 13.41 -1.06 -8.24
C ASP A 95 12.33 -0.29 -9.02
N PRO A 96 11.89 -0.80 -10.19
CA PRO A 96 10.79 -0.21 -10.98
C PRO A 96 9.50 -0.01 -10.18
N THR A 97 9.24 -0.85 -9.18
CA THR A 97 8.03 -0.78 -8.35
C THR A 97 8.04 0.46 -7.46
N GLY A 98 9.18 0.79 -6.87
CA GLY A 98 9.35 2.00 -6.05
C GLY A 98 9.13 3.28 -6.87
N MET A 99 9.62 3.31 -8.11
CA MET A 99 9.40 4.44 -9.03
C MET A 99 7.92 4.60 -9.39
N LYS A 100 7.21 3.48 -9.64
CA LYS A 100 5.78 3.50 -9.96
C LYS A 100 4.94 4.01 -8.78
N ILE A 101 5.21 3.54 -7.56
CA ILE A 101 4.54 4.01 -6.34
C ILE A 101 4.79 5.50 -6.11
N SER A 102 6.03 5.95 -6.27
CA SER A 102 6.39 7.38 -6.13
C SER A 102 5.65 8.26 -7.13
N ARG A 103 5.52 7.81 -8.39
CA ARG A 103 4.74 8.51 -9.41
C ARG A 103 3.25 8.54 -9.08
N ALA A 104 2.69 7.42 -8.61
CA ALA A 104 1.28 7.35 -8.21
C ALA A 104 0.98 8.28 -7.03
N TYR A 105 1.86 8.32 -6.03
CA TYR A 105 1.74 9.23 -4.88
C TYR A 105 1.85 10.71 -5.31
N LYS A 106 2.81 11.04 -6.20
CA LYS A 106 2.93 12.39 -6.76
C LYS A 106 1.64 12.84 -7.47
N ASN A 107 1.08 11.98 -8.32
CA ASN A 107 -0.15 12.29 -9.01
C ASN A 107 -1.32 12.51 -8.03
N PHE A 108 -1.42 11.68 -6.98
CA PHE A 108 -2.43 11.82 -5.93
C PHE A 108 -2.28 13.12 -5.11
N PHE A 109 -1.05 13.56 -4.87
CA PHE A 109 -0.78 14.81 -4.14
C PHE A 109 -1.12 16.06 -4.96
N GLN A 110 -1.02 15.97 -6.30
CA GLN A 110 -1.24 17.08 -7.22
C GLN A 110 -2.69 17.18 -7.75
N SER A 111 -3.52 16.16 -7.50
CA SER A 111 -4.94 16.05 -7.88
C SER A 111 -5.87 16.56 -6.78
#